data_AF-A0A356ZBS7-F1
#
_entry.id   AF-A0A356ZBS7-F1
#
_cell.length_a   1.000
_cell.length_b   1.000
_cell.length_c   1.000
_cell.angle_alpha   90.00
_cell.angle_beta   90.00
_cell.angle_gamma   90.00
#
_symmetry.space_group_name_H-M   'P 1'
#
loop_
_entity.id
_entity.type
_entity.pdbx_description
1 polymer ?
#
loop_
_entity_poly.entity_id
_entity_poly.type
_entity_poly.pdbx_seq_one_letter_code
_entity_poly.pdbx_strand_id
1 'polypeptide(L)' 'YARHGFDGVVQLAPFACIPEIVAKSIIPSISRDLDIPVLTLFIDEQTGKAGVQTRLEAFVDLLQKKRDTRIGAERLVV' A
#
# COMPACT_ATOMS: atom_id res chain seq x y z
N TYR A 1 -3.97 -10.33 5.12
CA TYR A 1 -3.93 -8.88 5.42
C TYR A 1 -5.32 -8.25 5.33
N ALA A 2 -5.96 -8.13 4.15
CA ALA A 2 -7.31 -7.57 4.02
C ALA A 2 -8.34 -8.19 4.98
N ARG A 3 -8.44 -9.52 5.00
CA ARG A 3 -9.35 -10.25 5.90
C ARG A 3 -9.03 -10.13 7.40
N HIS A 4 -7.85 -9.61 7.74
CA HIS A 4 -7.40 -9.45 9.12
C HIS A 4 -7.55 -7.98 9.60
N GLY A 5 -8.21 -7.12 8.82
CA GLY A 5 -8.46 -5.72 9.21
C GLY A 5 -7.27 -4.78 9.04
N PHE A 6 -6.30 -5.12 8.19
CA PHE A 6 -5.19 -4.21 7.88
C PHE A 6 -5.64 -3.10 6.92
N ASP A 7 -5.22 -1.86 7.18
CA ASP A 7 -5.58 -0.70 6.37
C ASP A 7 -4.80 -0.61 5.04
N GLY A 8 -3.63 -1.24 4.94
CA GLY A 8 -2.80 -1.27 3.74
C GLY A 8 -1.65 -2.27 3.82
N VAL A 9 -0.95 -2.48 2.71
CA VAL A 9 0.21 -3.39 2.62
C VAL A 9 1.40 -2.65 2.00
N VAL A 10 2.60 -2.85 2.55
CA VAL A 10 3.85 -2.41 1.92
C VAL A 10 4.58 -3.65 1.40
N GLN A 11 4.75 -3.73 0.09
CA GLN A 11 5.50 -4.78 -0.58
C GLN A 11 6.94 -4.30 -0.80
N LEU A 12 7.91 -4.96 -0.16
CA LEU A 12 9.33 -4.76 -0.44
C LEU A 12 9.74 -5.73 -1.55
N ALA A 13 10.34 -5.21 -2.61
CA ALA A 13 10.80 -6.00 -3.76
C ALA A 13 12.27 -5.68 -4.04
N PRO A 14 13.16 -6.66 -4.22
CA PRO A 14 14.51 -6.39 -4.70
C PRO A 14 14.45 -5.83 -6.12
N PHE A 15 15.34 -4.89 -6.44
CA PHE A 15 15.48 -4.42 -7.82
C PHE A 15 15.87 -5.58 -8.76
N ALA A 16 15.33 -5.56 -9.98
CA ALA A 16 15.53 -6.59 -11.01
C ALA A 16 15.06 -8.02 -10.66
N CYS A 17 14.27 -8.21 -9.61
CA CYS A 17 13.69 -9.53 -9.31
C CYS A 17 12.44 -9.77 -10.18
N ILE A 18 12.56 -10.70 -11.14
CA ILE A 18 11.50 -11.03 -12.11
C ILE A 18 10.20 -11.49 -11.44
N PRO A 19 10.20 -12.38 -10.42
CA PRO A 19 8.97 -12.81 -9.75
C PRO A 19 8.17 -11.62 -9.19
N GLU A 20 8.86 -10.61 -8.66
CA GLU A 20 8.27 -9.41 -8.07
C GLU A 20 7.73 -8.45 -9.13
N ILE A 21 8.38 -8.35 -10.30
CA ILE A 21 7.86 -7.59 -11.44
C ILE A 21 6.55 -8.22 -11.94
N VAL A 22 6.52 -9.55 -12.04
CA VAL A 22 5.30 -10.28 -12.42
C VAL A 22 4.22 -10.09 -11.35
N ALA A 23 4.56 -10.20 -10.07
CA ALA A 23 3.62 -9.95 -8.98
C ALA A 23 3.06 -8.51 -9.03
N LYS A 24 3.89 -7.51 -9.31
CA LYS A 24 3.46 -6.11 -9.44
C LYS A 24 2.39 -5.91 -10.52
N SER A 25 2.36 -6.74 -11.57
CA SER A 25 1.33 -6.63 -12.62
C SER A 25 -0.07 -7.03 -12.12
N ILE A 26 -0.16 -7.95 -11.16
CA ILE A 26 -1.44 -8.43 -10.61
C ILE A 26 -1.88 -7.68 -9.34
N ILE A 27 -0.93 -7.09 -8.59
CA ILE A 27 -1.17 -6.34 -7.35
C ILE A 27 -2.27 -5.27 -7.50
N PRO A 28 -2.35 -4.47 -8.59
CA PRO A 28 -3.43 -3.50 -8.77
C PRO A 28 -4.83 -4.13 -8.85
N SER A 29 -4.96 -5.33 -9.43
CA SER A 29 -6.25 -6.04 -9.44
C SER A 29 -6.61 -6.45 -8.02
N ILE A 30 -5.69 -7.13 -7.33
CA ILE A 30 -5.90 -7.62 -5.97
C ILE A 30 -6.22 -6.47 -5.00
N SER A 31 -5.52 -5.35 -5.13
CA SER A 31 -5.75 -4.13 -4.34
C SER A 31 -7.17 -3.60 -4.49
N ARG A 32 -7.72 -3.62 -5.72
CA ARG A 32 -9.13 -3.26 -5.98
C ARG A 32 -10.11 -4.31 -5.46
N ASP A 33 -9.84 -5.58 -5.77
CA ASP A 33 -10.74 -6.70 -5.47
C ASP A 33 -10.91 -6.91 -3.96
N LEU A 34 -9.87 -6.61 -3.17
CA LEU A 34 -9.86 -6.74 -1.71
C LEU A 34 -9.97 -5.40 -0.97
N ASP A 35 -10.16 -4.30 -1.70
CA ASP A 35 -10.17 -2.91 -1.21
C ASP A 35 -9.01 -2.56 -0.24
N ILE A 36 -7.84 -3.17 -0.44
CA ILE A 36 -6.65 -2.95 0.38
C ILE A 36 -5.54 -2.25 -0.44
N PRO A 37 -5.19 -0.99 -0.14
CA PRO A 37 -4.11 -0.29 -0.81
C PRO A 37 -2.77 -1.00 -0.64
N VAL A 38 -1.95 -1.04 -1.70
CA VAL A 38 -0.61 -1.64 -1.68
C VAL A 38 0.43 -0.65 -2.19
N LEU A 39 1.48 -0.42 -1.40
CA LEU A 39 2.68 0.33 -1.80
C LEU A 39 3.82 -0.64 -2.11
N THR A 40 4.30 -0.68 -3.36
CA THR A 40 5.49 -1.46 -3.72
C THR A 40 6.73 -0.57 -3.70
N LEU A 41 7.74 -0.95 -2.91
CA LEU A 41 9.04 -0.30 -2.85
C LEU A 41 10.10 -1.24 -3.42
N PHE A 42 10.78 -0.79 -4.49
CA PHE A 42 11.95 -1.48 -5.01
C PHE A 42 13.17 -1.05 -4.22
N ILE A 43 13.91 -2.02 -3.69
CA ILE A 43 15.09 -1.81 -2.85
C ILE A 43 16.32 -2.40 -3.56
N ASP A 44 17.36 -1.59 -3.62
CA ASP A 44 18.72 -1.92 -4.04
C ASP A 44 19.73 -1.09 -3.23
N GLU A 45 21.01 -1.28 -3.51
CA GLU A 45 22.10 -0.52 -2.87
C GLU A 45 22.03 0.99 -3.13
N GLN A 46 21.43 1.40 -4.25
CA GLN A 46 21.29 2.79 -4.66
C GLN A 46 19.98 3.43 -4.17
N THR A 47 19.23 2.73 -3.33
CA THR A 47 17.91 3.18 -2.89
C THR A 47 18.04 4.39 -1.96
N GLY A 48 17.54 5.54 -2.43
CA GLY A 48 17.52 6.78 -1.67
C GLY A 48 16.61 6.69 -0.44
N LYS A 49 17.21 6.64 0.75
CA LYS A 49 16.49 6.56 2.05
C LYS A 49 15.43 7.65 2.21
N ALA A 50 15.74 8.89 1.84
CA ALA A 50 14.80 10.00 1.91
C ALA A 50 13.56 9.77 1.02
N GLY A 51 13.75 9.27 -0.20
CA GLY A 51 12.65 8.96 -1.11
C GLY A 51 11.75 7.82 -0.61
N VAL A 52 12.34 6.82 0.05
CA VAL A 52 11.57 5.75 0.71
C VAL A 52 10.75 6.31 1.87
N GLN A 53 11.36 7.13 2.73
CA GLN A 53 10.71 7.73 3.88
C GLN A 53 9.50 8.59 3.45
N THR A 54 9.68 9.53 2.52
CA THR A 54 8.59 10.41 2.08
C THR A 54 7.44 9.63 1.42
N ARG A 55 7.74 8.56 0.67
CA ARG A 55 6.70 7.70 0.10
C ARG A 55 5.94 6.94 1.17
N LEU A 56 6.61 6.49 2.22
CA LEU A 56 5.98 5.79 3.33
C LEU A 56 5.10 6.75 4.14
N GLU A 57 5.59 7.95 4.44
CA GLU A 57 4.82 9.03 5.09
C GLU A 57 3.53 9.33 4.30
N ALA A 58 3.68 9.63 3.02
CA ALA A 58 2.53 9.91 2.15
C ALA A 58 1.56 8.73 2.05
N PHE A 59 2.05 7.49 2.06
CA PHE A 59 1.18 6.31 2.05
C PHE A 59 0.37 6.20 3.35
N VAL A 60 1.00 6.41 4.50
CA VAL A 60 0.31 6.42 5.80
C VAL A 60 -0.75 7.53 5.84
N ASP A 61 -0.44 8.74 5.36
CA ASP A 61 -1.40 9.85 5.30
C ASP A 61 -2.64 9.49 4.47
N LEU A 62 -2.44 8.81 3.32
CA LEU A 62 -3.55 8.33 2.48
C LEU A 62 -4.38 7.26 3.18
N LEU A 63 -3.77 6.36 3.94
CA LEU A 63 -4.48 5.34 4.72
C LEU A 63 -5.32 5.96 5.83
N GLN A 64 -4.77 6.94 6.56
CA GLN A 64 -5.51 7.68 7.58
C GLN A 64 -6.73 8.38 6.98
N LYS A 65 -6.56 9.10 5.87
CA LYS A 65 -7.66 9.76 5.17
C LYS A 65 -8.74 8.77 4.70
N LYS A 66 -8.35 7.61 4.17
CA LYS A 66 -9.29 6.55 3.78
C LYS A 66 -10.09 6.04 4.98
N ARG A 67 -9.42 5.83 6.12
CA ARG A 67 -10.03 5.38 7.37
C ARG A 67 -10.99 6.44 7.94
N ASP A 68 -10.60 7.70 7.97
CA ASP A 68 -11.45 8.79 8.46
C ASP A 68 -12.72 8.93 7.62
N THR A 69 -12.59 8.80 6.30
CA THR A 69 -13.75 8.79 5.38
C THR A 69 -14.68 7.62 5.68
N ARG A 70 -14.13 6.42 5.97
CA ARG A 70 -14.90 5.23 6.36
C ARG A 70 -15.64 5.44 7.68
N ILE A 71 -14.96 5.93 8.71
CA ILE A 71 -15.55 6.22 10.03
C ILE A 71 -16.64 7.29 9.91
N GLY A 72 -16.40 8.35 9.13
CA GLY A 72 -17.38 9.39 8.87
C GLY A 72 -18.63 8.87 8.16
N ALA A 73 -18.46 7.96 7.19
CA ALA A 73 -19.56 7.30 6.50
C ALA A 73 -20.36 6.37 7.43
N GLU A 74 -19.68 5.57 8.27
CA GLU A 74 -20.35 4.69 9.25
C GLU A 74 -21.16 5.49 10.27
N ARG A 75 -20.66 6.66 10.68
CA ARG A 75 -21.32 7.53 11.67
C ARG A 75 -22.55 8.26 11.13
N LEU A 76 -22.70 8.38 9.81
CA LEU A 76 -23.88 8.96 9.13
C LEU A 76 -25.02 7.94 8.94
N VAL A 77 -24.71 6.65 9.08
CA VAL A 77 -25.66 5.55 8.83
C VAL A 77 -26.25 4.99 10.14
N VAL A 78 -25.85 5.53 11.29
CA VAL A 78 -26.36 5.19 12.63
C VAL A 78 -27.27 6.26 13.20
#